data_AF-R5LI67-F1
#
_entry.id   AF-R5LI67-F1
#
_cell.length_a   1.000
_cell.length_b   1.000
_cell.length_c   1.000
_cell.angle_alpha   90.00
_cell.angle_beta   90.00
_cell.angle_gamma   90.00
#
_symmetry.space_group_name_H-M   'P 1'
#
loop_
_entity.id
_entity.type
_entity.pdbx_description
1 polymer ?
#
loop_
_entity_poly.entity_id
_entity_poly.type
_entity_poly.pdbx_seq_one_letter_code
_entity_poly.pdbx_strand_id
1 'polypeptide(L)'
;MKAVADKKIKAVFVVDSVKSWVIDGAQIKNAASTDLTLIPTRKLKTGALAGTEGVQFTVSSADIPAGIAVCFKADFAGRFANLYKSVDGKLVFMGCAKLDSTGKSTVPGIDGKGDYAVMLSELSALPGDMNNDGILNALDASEILKYSVGISAGANLAAADLNGDGTVNASDAAAVLRMAVG
;
A
#
# COMPACT_ATOMS: atom_id res chain seq x y z
N MET A 1 -14.01 -20.09 5.66
CA MET A 1 -12.62 -19.76 6.05
C MET A 1 -11.75 -20.98 6.29
N LYS A 2 -12.10 -21.91 7.20
CA LYS A 2 -11.32 -23.13 7.45
C LYS A 2 -10.93 -23.92 6.18
N ALA A 3 -11.88 -24.20 5.28
CA ALA A 3 -11.57 -24.90 4.02
C ALA A 3 -10.64 -24.11 3.07
N VAL A 4 -10.68 -22.77 3.11
CA VAL A 4 -9.78 -21.90 2.31
C VAL A 4 -8.36 -21.98 2.88
N ALA A 5 -8.23 -21.95 4.21
CA ALA A 5 -6.96 -22.09 4.93
C ALA A 5 -6.36 -23.50 4.76
N ASP A 6 -7.10 -24.55 5.10
CA ASP A 6 -6.65 -25.94 5.07
C ASP A 6 -6.16 -26.36 3.68
N LYS A 7 -6.83 -25.85 2.63
CA LYS A 7 -6.49 -26.15 1.24
C LYS A 7 -5.58 -25.10 0.58
N LYS A 8 -5.17 -24.04 1.31
CA LYS A 8 -4.36 -22.93 0.80
C LYS A 8 -4.91 -22.33 -0.51
N ILE A 9 -6.23 -22.18 -0.58
CA ILE A 9 -6.90 -21.68 -1.78
C ILE A 9 -6.93 -20.15 -1.76
N LYS A 10 -6.79 -19.53 -2.93
CA LYS A 10 -7.08 -18.11 -3.12
C LYS A 10 -8.57 -17.91 -3.39
N ALA A 11 -9.27 -17.20 -2.51
CA ALA A 11 -10.68 -16.87 -2.68
C ALA A 11 -10.83 -15.40 -3.08
N VAL A 12 -11.68 -15.11 -4.08
CA VAL A 12 -11.96 -13.75 -4.54
C VAL A 12 -13.44 -13.44 -4.36
N PHE A 13 -13.76 -12.38 -3.63
CA PHE A 13 -15.11 -11.88 -3.44
C PHE A 13 -15.25 -10.57 -4.22
N VAL A 14 -16.02 -10.60 -5.32
CA VAL A 14 -16.33 -9.41 -6.10
C VAL A 14 -17.33 -8.56 -5.33
N VAL A 15 -17.00 -7.31 -5.08
CA VAL A 15 -17.83 -6.39 -4.29
C VAL A 15 -18.71 -5.56 -5.21
N ASP A 16 -18.10 -4.92 -6.20
CA ASP A 16 -18.81 -4.13 -7.19
C ASP A 16 -18.03 -4.03 -8.52
N SER A 17 -18.39 -3.07 -9.35
CA SER A 17 -17.75 -2.83 -10.64
C SER A 17 -16.32 -2.31 -10.56
N VAL A 18 -15.77 -1.95 -9.39
CA VAL A 18 -14.42 -1.36 -9.27
C VAL A 18 -13.51 -2.09 -8.28
N LYS A 19 -14.07 -2.84 -7.32
CA LYS A 19 -13.26 -3.49 -6.27
C LYS A 19 -13.65 -4.95 -6.00
N SER A 20 -12.65 -5.72 -5.60
CA SER A 20 -12.80 -7.07 -5.08
C SER A 20 -11.87 -7.32 -3.91
N TRP A 21 -12.26 -8.27 -3.06
CA TRP A 21 -11.43 -8.78 -1.98
C TRP A 21 -10.75 -10.06 -2.41
N VAL A 22 -9.46 -10.13 -2.12
CA VAL A 22 -8.68 -11.34 -2.35
C VAL A 22 -8.19 -11.86 -1.00
N ILE A 23 -8.50 -13.13 -0.72
CA ILE A 23 -8.05 -13.85 0.46
C ILE A 23 -7.11 -14.97 0.03
N ASP A 24 -5.90 -14.97 0.58
CA ASP A 24 -4.93 -16.05 0.40
C ASP A 24 -4.96 -17.01 1.60
N GLY A 25 -5.50 -18.22 1.37
CA GLY A 25 -5.56 -19.26 2.38
C GLY A 25 -4.19 -19.69 2.92
N ALA A 26 -3.10 -19.51 2.17
CA ALA A 26 -1.76 -19.84 2.63
C ALA A 26 -1.28 -18.96 3.79
N GLN A 27 -1.87 -17.78 3.97
CA GLN A 27 -1.51 -16.82 5.01
C GLN A 27 -2.33 -17.00 6.30
N ILE A 28 -3.40 -17.81 6.27
CA ILE A 28 -4.28 -18.04 7.41
C ILE A 28 -3.69 -19.10 8.33
N LYS A 29 -3.16 -18.68 9.50
CA LYS A 29 -2.49 -19.57 10.45
C LYS A 29 -3.42 -20.25 11.46
N ASN A 30 -4.57 -19.64 11.79
CA ASN A 30 -5.52 -20.10 12.80
C ASN A 30 -6.97 -20.02 12.29
N ALA A 31 -7.92 -20.66 12.98
CA ALA A 31 -9.34 -20.53 12.66
C ALA A 31 -9.78 -19.06 12.80
N ALA A 32 -10.12 -18.44 11.68
CA ALA A 32 -10.51 -17.03 11.60
C ALA A 32 -11.94 -16.89 11.08
N SER A 33 -12.70 -15.97 11.66
CA SER A 33 -13.90 -15.39 11.05
C SER A 33 -13.60 -13.94 10.66
N THR A 34 -14.15 -13.51 9.53
CA THR A 34 -14.07 -12.11 9.09
C THR A 34 -15.46 -11.63 8.78
N ASP A 35 -15.90 -10.61 9.51
CA ASP A 35 -17.03 -9.79 9.08
C ASP A 35 -16.47 -8.66 8.21
N LEU A 36 -16.51 -8.91 6.90
CA LEU A 36 -16.15 -7.96 5.86
C LEU A 36 -17.35 -7.05 5.60
N THR A 37 -17.80 -6.32 6.62
CA THR A 37 -18.81 -5.29 6.40
C THR A 37 -18.15 -4.18 5.59
N LEU A 38 -18.39 -4.18 4.29
CA LEU A 38 -18.24 -3.00 3.45
C LEU A 38 -19.31 -2.00 3.86
N ILE A 39 -19.13 -1.38 5.00
CA ILE A 39 -19.80 -0.11 5.22
C ILE A 39 -19.08 0.84 4.24
N PRO A 40 -19.78 1.49 3.30
CA PRO A 40 -19.21 2.59 2.52
C PRO A 40 -18.98 3.76 3.49
N THR A 41 -18.01 3.62 4.38
CA THR A 41 -17.69 4.64 5.37
C THR A 41 -16.88 5.69 4.64
N ARG A 42 -17.52 6.77 4.18
CA ARG A 42 -16.83 8.05 3.98
C ARG A 42 -16.51 8.68 5.34
N LYS A 43 -15.79 7.95 6.21
CA LYS A 43 -15.51 8.38 7.60
C LYS A 43 -14.12 8.96 7.75
N LEU A 44 -13.13 8.43 7.03
CA LEU A 44 -11.75 8.88 7.12
C LEU A 44 -11.57 10.16 6.30
N LYS A 45 -10.87 11.13 6.89
CA LYS A 45 -10.49 12.38 6.23
C LYS A 45 -9.24 12.14 5.39
N THR A 46 -9.43 11.77 4.13
CA THR A 46 -8.35 11.41 3.19
C THR A 46 -7.81 12.60 2.39
N GLY A 47 -8.42 13.79 2.48
CA GLY A 47 -8.09 14.94 1.62
C GLY A 47 -6.67 15.51 1.74
N ALA A 48 -5.90 15.11 2.75
CA ALA A 48 -4.48 15.47 2.89
C ALA A 48 -3.53 14.45 2.22
N LEU A 49 -4.05 13.30 1.80
CA LEU A 49 -3.26 12.27 1.11
C LEU A 49 -3.22 12.55 -0.39
N ALA A 50 -2.11 12.19 -1.02
CA ALA A 50 -1.98 12.29 -2.47
C ALA A 50 -2.95 11.35 -3.20
N GLY A 51 -3.37 11.78 -4.40
CA GLY A 51 -4.16 10.98 -5.32
C GLY A 51 -5.67 11.04 -5.12
N THR A 52 -6.36 10.01 -5.60
CA THR A 52 -7.81 9.89 -5.56
C THR A 52 -8.19 8.77 -4.60
N GLU A 53 -9.23 8.99 -3.80
CA GLU A 53 -9.77 7.93 -2.94
C GLU A 53 -10.27 6.76 -3.78
N GLY A 54 -9.72 5.58 -3.55
CA GLY A 54 -10.17 4.34 -4.18
C GLY A 54 -11.26 3.64 -3.37
N VAL A 55 -10.96 3.34 -2.10
CA VAL A 55 -11.92 2.72 -1.18
C VAL A 55 -11.56 3.02 0.27
N GLN A 56 -12.58 3.13 1.12
CA GLN A 56 -12.46 3.04 2.58
C GLN A 56 -13.22 1.82 3.09
N PHE A 57 -12.71 1.18 4.13
CA PHE A 57 -13.33 0.00 4.74
C PHE A 57 -12.89 -0.19 6.19
N THR A 58 -13.66 -0.96 6.94
CA THR A 58 -13.34 -1.34 8.32
C THR A 58 -13.11 -2.84 8.39
N VAL A 59 -12.00 -3.24 9.00
CA VAL A 59 -11.76 -4.62 9.43
C VAL A 59 -12.21 -4.73 10.88
N SER A 60 -13.21 -5.56 11.15
CA SER A 60 -13.88 -5.68 12.45
C SER A 60 -13.18 -6.65 13.42
N SER A 61 -12.40 -7.61 12.90
CA SER A 61 -11.75 -8.69 13.65
C SER A 61 -10.22 -8.62 13.54
N ALA A 62 -9.52 -8.79 14.67
CA ALA A 62 -8.06 -8.79 14.74
C ALA A 62 -7.42 -10.13 14.30
N ASP A 63 -8.22 -11.20 14.22
CA ASP A 63 -7.74 -12.56 13.90
C ASP A 63 -7.65 -12.82 12.40
N ILE A 64 -7.44 -11.77 11.60
CA ILE A 64 -7.17 -11.89 10.16
C ILE A 64 -5.67 -11.63 9.97
N PRO A 65 -4.82 -12.65 10.17
CA PRO A 65 -3.43 -12.53 9.79
C PRO A 65 -3.37 -12.57 8.27
N ALA A 66 -3.10 -11.42 7.67
CA ALA A 66 -2.61 -11.26 6.29
C ALA A 66 -3.48 -11.91 5.22
N GLY A 67 -4.69 -11.43 4.98
CA GLY A 67 -5.52 -12.08 3.95
C GLY A 67 -6.57 -11.20 3.34
N ILE A 68 -6.43 -9.89 3.43
CA ILE A 68 -7.31 -8.99 2.74
C ILE A 68 -6.42 -8.18 1.82
N ALA A 69 -6.70 -8.26 0.53
CA ALA A 69 -6.15 -7.34 -0.43
C ALA A 69 -7.27 -6.75 -1.25
N VAL A 70 -7.16 -5.44 -1.48
CA VAL A 70 -8.02 -4.71 -2.37
C VAL A 70 -7.45 -4.83 -3.77
N CYS A 71 -8.29 -5.24 -4.72
CA CYS A 71 -7.96 -5.26 -6.14
C CYS A 71 -8.86 -4.30 -6.92
N PHE A 72 -8.24 -3.47 -7.75
CA PHE A 72 -8.89 -2.50 -8.63
C PHE A 72 -9.04 -3.05 -10.06
N LYS A 73 -9.70 -2.30 -10.94
CA LYS A 73 -9.89 -2.65 -12.37
C LYS A 73 -9.08 -1.75 -13.30
N ALA A 74 -9.09 -2.11 -14.59
CA ALA A 74 -8.23 -1.59 -15.67
C ALA A 74 -8.11 -0.06 -15.77
N ASP A 75 -9.16 0.66 -15.37
CA ASP A 75 -9.22 2.11 -15.39
C ASP A 75 -8.10 2.79 -14.59
N PHE A 76 -7.44 2.06 -13.69
CA PHE A 76 -6.35 2.56 -12.84
C PHE A 76 -4.98 1.92 -13.14
N ALA A 77 -4.83 1.23 -14.27
CA ALA A 77 -3.57 0.60 -14.66
C ALA A 77 -2.36 1.56 -14.55
N GLY A 78 -1.23 1.06 -14.03
CA GLY A 78 0.01 1.82 -13.86
C GLY A 78 0.08 2.66 -12.58
N ARG A 79 -1.05 3.00 -11.95
CA ARG A 79 -1.09 3.74 -10.67
C ARG A 79 -0.67 2.85 -9.50
N PHE A 80 -0.28 3.47 -8.40
CA PHE A 80 -0.12 2.84 -7.10
C PHE A 80 -1.42 2.89 -6.30
N ALA A 81 -1.76 1.77 -5.69
CA ALA A 81 -2.75 1.69 -4.63
C ALA A 81 -2.02 1.73 -3.28
N ASN A 82 -2.05 2.89 -2.63
CA ASN A 82 -1.40 3.16 -1.34
C ASN A 82 -2.39 2.92 -0.19
N LEU A 83 -2.10 1.94 0.67
CA LEU A 83 -2.93 1.56 1.82
C LEU A 83 -2.51 2.35 3.06
N TYR A 84 -3.52 2.85 3.76
CA TYR A 84 -3.37 3.52 5.05
C TYR A 84 -4.30 2.91 6.08
N LYS A 85 -3.87 2.91 7.34
CA LYS A 85 -4.67 2.53 8.52
C LYS A 85 -4.88 3.74 9.42
N SER A 86 -6.08 3.90 9.94
CA SER A 86 -6.39 4.88 10.97
C SER A 86 -5.83 4.42 12.32
N VAL A 87 -4.91 5.20 12.87
CA VAL A 87 -4.32 5.03 14.20
C VAL A 87 -4.48 6.36 14.93
N ASP A 88 -5.27 6.36 16.01
CA ASP A 88 -5.60 7.56 16.81
C ASP A 88 -6.07 8.77 15.96
N GLY A 89 -6.86 8.49 14.92
CA GLY A 89 -7.41 9.50 14.01
C GLY A 89 -6.43 9.99 12.94
N LYS A 90 -5.22 9.43 12.85
CA LYS A 90 -4.23 9.71 11.80
C LYS A 90 -4.14 8.52 10.83
N LEU A 91 -3.94 8.81 9.55
CA LEU A 91 -3.73 7.79 8.52
C LEU A 91 -2.24 7.46 8.43
N VAL A 92 -1.88 6.23 8.81
CA VAL A 92 -0.52 5.69 8.78
C VAL A 92 -0.37 4.80 7.56
N PHE A 93 0.70 4.98 6.78
CA PHE A 93 0.99 4.16 5.61
C PHE A 93 1.28 2.71 6.03
N MET A 94 0.68 1.75 5.34
CA MET A 94 0.79 0.31 5.64
C MET A 94 1.49 -0.48 4.53
N GLY A 95 1.43 0.03 3.30
CA GLY A 95 1.95 -0.66 2.13
C GLY A 95 1.34 -0.13 0.85
N CYS A 96 1.94 -0.49 -0.28
CA CYS A 96 1.42 -0.14 -1.59
C CYS A 96 1.60 -1.29 -2.57
N ALA A 97 0.87 -1.23 -3.68
CA ALA A 97 1.14 -2.07 -4.83
C ALA A 97 0.85 -1.31 -6.12
N LYS A 98 1.72 -1.50 -7.12
CA LYS A 98 1.49 -0.98 -8.47
C LYS A 98 0.42 -1.83 -9.16
N LEU A 99 -0.52 -1.15 -9.83
CA LEU A 99 -1.58 -1.77 -10.60
C LEU A 99 -1.03 -2.22 -11.95
N ASP A 100 -1.28 -3.48 -12.30
CA ASP A 100 -0.85 -4.07 -13.56
C ASP A 100 -1.56 -3.43 -14.78
N SER A 101 -1.23 -3.88 -15.99
CA SER A 101 -1.86 -3.39 -17.23
C SER A 101 -3.38 -3.63 -17.30
N THR A 102 -3.91 -4.51 -16.46
CA THR A 102 -5.34 -4.78 -16.29
C THR A 102 -5.94 -4.02 -15.10
N GLY A 103 -5.16 -3.12 -14.50
CA GLY A 103 -5.51 -2.32 -13.33
C GLY A 103 -5.69 -3.11 -12.04
N LYS A 104 -5.22 -4.36 -12.04
CA LYS A 104 -5.32 -5.27 -10.89
C LYS A 104 -4.03 -5.25 -10.09
N SER A 105 -4.18 -5.34 -8.78
CA SER A 105 -3.09 -5.66 -7.88
C SER A 105 -3.66 -6.13 -6.55
N THR A 106 -2.78 -6.65 -5.70
CA THR A 106 -3.11 -7.11 -4.36
C THR A 106 -2.29 -6.23 -3.42
N VAL A 107 -2.94 -5.22 -2.80
CA VAL A 107 -2.24 -4.33 -1.87
C VAL A 107 -1.99 -5.06 -0.54
N PRO A 108 -0.72 -5.21 -0.10
CA PRO A 108 -0.39 -5.83 1.17
C PRO A 108 -0.57 -4.83 2.34
N GLY A 109 -0.44 -5.31 3.58
CA GLY A 109 -0.34 -4.45 4.77
C GLY A 109 -1.59 -4.36 5.65
N ILE A 110 -2.64 -5.13 5.34
CA ILE A 110 -3.78 -5.28 6.27
C ILE A 110 -3.39 -6.24 7.38
N ASP A 111 -3.20 -5.69 8.58
CA ASP A 111 -2.55 -6.31 9.74
C ASP A 111 -3.50 -6.60 10.92
N GLY A 112 -4.79 -6.26 10.82
CA GLY A 112 -5.78 -6.60 11.84
C GLY A 112 -6.99 -5.67 11.85
N LYS A 113 -7.61 -5.52 13.02
CA LYS A 113 -8.76 -4.65 13.22
C LYS A 113 -8.38 -3.19 12.99
N GLY A 114 -9.25 -2.44 12.33
CA GLY A 114 -9.07 -1.00 12.12
C GLY A 114 -9.84 -0.46 10.93
N ASP A 115 -9.84 0.85 10.79
CA ASP A 115 -10.34 1.53 9.59
C ASP A 115 -9.17 1.74 8.63
N TYR A 116 -9.39 1.45 7.36
CA TYR A 116 -8.39 1.54 6.31
C TYR A 116 -8.89 2.38 5.13
N ALA A 117 -7.96 3.04 4.45
CA ALA A 117 -8.21 3.75 3.21
C ALA A 117 -7.16 3.37 2.17
N VAL A 118 -7.58 3.21 0.92
CA VAL A 118 -6.67 3.07 -0.22
C VAL A 118 -6.76 4.30 -1.09
N MET A 119 -5.62 4.93 -1.31
CA MET A 119 -5.46 6.07 -2.22
C MET A 119 -4.80 5.60 -3.51
N LEU A 120 -5.45 5.86 -4.64
CA LEU A 120 -4.92 5.60 -5.96
C LEU A 120 -4.09 6.82 -6.40
N SER A 121 -2.82 6.64 -6.73
CA SER A 121 -1.88 7.74 -7.03
C SER A 121 -0.91 7.35 -8.14
N GLU A 122 -0.36 8.33 -8.86
CA GLU A 122 0.77 8.07 -9.78
C GLU A 122 2.05 7.69 -9.04
N LEU A 123 2.19 8.17 -7.80
CA LEU A 123 3.35 7.95 -6.94
C LEU A 123 3.03 6.94 -5.84
N SER A 124 4.00 6.10 -5.52
CA SER A 124 3.98 5.29 -4.31
C SER A 124 4.10 6.21 -3.09
N ALA A 125 3.47 5.81 -2.00
CA ALA A 125 3.67 6.43 -0.69
C ALA A 125 4.69 5.68 0.17
N LEU A 126 5.46 4.77 -0.44
CA LEU A 126 6.51 4.01 0.23
C LEU A 126 7.69 4.94 0.55
N PRO A 127 8.01 5.21 1.83
CA PRO A 127 9.12 6.09 2.16
C PRO A 127 10.43 5.55 1.60
N GLY A 128 11.17 6.42 0.89
CA GLY A 128 12.45 6.14 0.26
C GLY A 128 12.37 5.64 -1.19
N ASP A 129 11.17 5.36 -1.73
CA ASP A 129 10.98 4.87 -3.12
C ASP A 129 11.14 6.01 -4.15
N MET A 130 12.39 6.43 -4.35
CA MET A 130 12.76 7.55 -5.23
C MET A 130 12.53 7.24 -6.72
N ASN A 131 12.73 5.98 -7.13
CA ASN A 131 12.57 5.58 -8.53
C ASN A 131 11.10 5.26 -8.89
N ASN A 132 10.20 5.25 -7.89
CA ASN A 132 8.76 5.02 -8.01
C ASN A 132 8.40 3.64 -8.61
N ASP A 133 9.15 2.61 -8.22
CA ASP A 133 8.91 1.21 -8.63
C ASP A 133 8.12 0.40 -7.58
N GLY A 134 7.92 0.94 -6.38
CA GLY A 134 7.21 0.31 -5.28
C GLY A 134 8.07 -0.64 -4.43
N ILE A 135 9.38 -0.67 -4.65
CA ILE A 135 10.31 -1.59 -4.00
C ILE A 135 11.46 -0.78 -3.41
N LEU A 136 11.47 -0.62 -2.09
CA LEU A 136 12.56 0.07 -1.41
C LEU A 136 13.87 -0.76 -1.49
N ASN A 137 14.85 -0.27 -2.24
CA ASN A 137 16.14 -0.95 -2.38
C ASN A 137 17.30 0.01 -2.74
N ALA A 138 18.49 -0.52 -3.02
CA ALA A 138 19.68 0.29 -3.32
C ALA A 138 19.56 1.11 -4.63
N LEU A 139 18.65 0.75 -5.53
CA LEU A 139 18.37 1.53 -6.74
C LEU A 139 17.76 2.90 -6.40
N ASP A 140 16.94 2.98 -5.36
CA ASP A 140 16.40 4.26 -4.89
C ASP A 140 17.49 5.18 -4.35
N ALA A 141 18.39 4.63 -3.53
CA ALA A 141 19.54 5.37 -3.02
C ALA A 141 20.44 5.88 -4.16
N SER A 142 20.66 5.05 -5.19
CA SER A 142 21.38 5.44 -6.40
C SER A 142 20.68 6.58 -7.14
N GLU A 143 19.35 6.50 -7.24
CA GLU A 143 18.54 7.52 -7.91
C GLU A 143 18.55 8.86 -7.16
N ILE A 144 18.54 8.83 -5.82
CA ILE A 144 18.74 10.01 -4.97
C ILE A 144 20.10 10.65 -5.25
N LEU A 145 21.18 9.86 -5.29
CA LEU A 145 22.52 10.41 -5.54
C LEU A 145 22.65 11.01 -6.94
N LYS A 146 22.07 10.38 -7.96
CA LYS A 146 22.00 10.96 -9.32
C LYS A 146 21.23 12.27 -9.33
N TYR A 147 20.10 12.34 -8.61
CA TYR A 147 19.33 13.57 -8.47
C TYR A 147 20.17 14.69 -7.82
N SER A 148 20.87 14.38 -6.73
CA SER A 148 21.68 15.37 -5.99
C SER A 148 22.79 16.01 -6.84
N VAL A 149 23.29 15.31 -7.87
CA VAL A 149 24.32 15.81 -8.79
C VAL A 149 23.75 16.25 -10.15
N GLY A 150 22.43 16.30 -10.31
CA GLY A 150 21.76 16.78 -11.53
C GLY A 150 21.78 15.81 -12.71
N ILE A 151 22.09 14.53 -12.49
CA ILE A 151 22.03 13.48 -13.52
C ILE A 151 20.59 12.98 -13.74
N SER A 152 19.76 13.02 -12.69
CA SER A 152 18.35 12.62 -12.75
C SER A 152 17.44 13.73 -12.24
N ALA A 153 16.20 13.76 -12.73
CA ALA A 153 15.15 14.63 -12.17
C ALA A 153 14.49 14.04 -10.92
N GLY A 154 14.67 12.73 -10.67
CA GLY A 154 13.93 11.99 -9.64
C GLY A 154 12.47 11.74 -10.02
N ALA A 155 11.93 10.57 -9.65
CA ALA A 155 10.53 10.24 -9.95
C ALA A 155 9.60 10.56 -8.78
N ASN A 156 10.07 10.43 -7.53
CA ASN A 156 9.25 10.60 -6.33
C ASN A 156 10.01 11.31 -5.21
N LEU A 157 10.26 12.62 -5.40
CA LEU A 157 11.00 13.44 -4.43
C LEU A 157 10.34 13.49 -3.05
N ALA A 158 9.01 13.44 -2.99
CA ALA A 158 8.27 13.48 -1.73
C ALA A 158 8.48 12.22 -0.87
N ALA A 159 8.65 11.05 -1.51
CA ALA A 159 9.02 9.83 -0.79
C ALA A 159 10.50 9.80 -0.41
N ALA A 160 11.36 10.49 -1.17
CA ALA A 160 12.80 10.44 -1.01
C ALA A 160 13.34 11.32 0.14
N ASP A 161 12.66 12.40 0.51
CA ASP A 161 13.03 13.26 1.66
C ASP A 161 12.67 12.55 2.98
N LEU A 162 13.58 11.72 3.49
CA LEU A 162 13.32 10.84 4.64
C LEU A 162 13.55 11.54 5.98
N ASN A 163 14.40 12.58 6.00
CA ASN A 163 14.65 13.35 7.21
C ASN A 163 13.70 14.56 7.36
N GLY A 164 12.95 14.91 6.30
CA GLY A 164 11.96 15.99 6.28
C GLY A 164 12.58 17.39 6.32
N ASP A 165 13.83 17.54 5.89
CA ASP A 165 14.54 18.82 5.85
C ASP A 165 14.22 19.65 4.58
N GLY A 166 13.43 19.08 3.65
CA GLY A 166 13.03 19.69 2.40
C GLY A 166 14.05 19.53 1.26
N THR A 167 15.15 18.82 1.48
CA THR A 167 16.25 18.65 0.51
C THR A 167 16.62 17.18 0.33
N VAL A 168 16.26 16.61 -0.83
CA VAL A 168 16.65 15.23 -1.19
C VAL A 168 18.14 15.15 -1.51
N ASN A 169 18.91 14.51 -0.63
CA ASN A 169 20.37 14.45 -0.75
C ASN A 169 21.00 13.11 -0.30
N ALA A 170 22.34 13.05 -0.25
CA ALA A 170 23.07 11.84 0.13
C ALA A 170 22.71 11.29 1.53
N SER A 171 22.22 12.15 2.43
CA SER A 171 21.74 11.74 3.76
C SER A 171 20.50 10.85 3.66
N ASP A 172 19.59 11.16 2.74
CA ASP A 172 18.41 10.34 2.44
C ASP A 172 18.80 9.05 1.75
N ALA A 173 19.74 9.10 0.80
CA ALA A 173 20.28 7.89 0.16
C ALA A 173 20.86 6.92 1.19
N ALA A 174 21.58 7.44 2.19
CA ALA A 174 22.09 6.62 3.29
C ALA A 174 20.95 6.06 4.17
N ALA A 175 19.86 6.81 4.38
CA ALA A 175 18.69 6.32 5.10
C ALA A 175 17.97 5.19 4.36
N VAL A 176 17.78 5.33 3.03
CA VAL A 176 17.28 4.26 2.16
C VAL A 176 18.11 2.99 2.31
N LEU A 177 19.44 3.08 2.21
CA LEU A 177 20.32 1.91 2.33
C LEU A 177 20.20 1.25 3.71
N ARG A 178 20.06 2.02 4.79
CA ARG A 178 19.80 1.46 6.14
C ARG A 178 18.47 0.73 6.20
N MET A 179 17.41 1.32 5.65
CA MET A 179 16.07 0.72 5.64
C MET A 179 16.02 -0.55 4.78
N ALA A 180 16.77 -0.60 3.67
CA ALA A 180 16.77 -1.72 2.74
C ALA A 180 17.45 -2.99 3.30
N VAL A 181 18.33 -2.87 4.30
CA VAL A 181 19.10 -4.01 4.85
C VAL A 181 18.52 -4.59 6.14
N GLY A 182 17.58 -3.90 6.81
CA GLY A 182 16.96 -4.32 8.07
C GLY A 182 17.80 -3.98 9.30
#